data_AF-Q6AGT0-F1
#
_entry.id   AF-Q6AGT0-F1
#
_cell.length_a   1.000
_cell.length_b   1.000
_cell.length_c   1.000
_cell.angle_alpha   90.00
_cell.angle_beta   90.00
_cell.angle_gamma   90.00
#
_symmetry.space_group_name_H-M   'P 1'
#
loop_
_entity.id
_entity.type
_entity.pdbx_description
1 polymer ?
#
loop_
_entity_poly.entity_id
_entity_poly.type
_entity_poly.pdbx_seq_one_letter_code
_entity_poly.pdbx_strand_id
1 'polypeptide(L)'
;MALDLLVLVRDGKVAGVKLDARVATGDLSDCYKLYFDPDGVGRPRFRLVYRYTPDEIAAVAIEAVAVGRRANLDAYTRTMTNRSRDTDSR
;
A
#
# COMPACT_ATOMS: atom_id res chain seq x y z
N MET A 1 -0.60 3.36 -13.63
CA MET A 1 -1.75 3.46 -12.71
C MET A 1 -1.41 3.41 -11.23
N ALA A 2 -0.81 2.33 -10.70
CA ALA A 2 -0.45 2.29 -9.27
C ALA A 2 0.59 3.36 -8.88
N LEU A 3 1.57 3.61 -9.75
CA LEU A 3 2.54 4.70 -9.58
C LEU A 3 1.87 6.08 -9.63
N ASP A 4 0.93 6.29 -10.56
CA ASP A 4 0.17 7.55 -10.66
C ASP A 4 -0.61 7.83 -9.38
N LEU A 5 -1.18 6.79 -8.75
CA LEU A 5 -1.85 6.93 -7.46
C LEU A 5 -0.88 7.35 -6.36
N LEU A 6 0.36 6.86 -6.34
CA LEU A 6 1.38 7.30 -5.38
C LEU A 6 1.74 8.77 -5.59
N VAL A 7 1.81 9.24 -6.84
CA VAL A 7 2.00 10.66 -7.15
C VAL A 7 0.82 11.49 -6.63
N LEU A 8 -0.42 11.04 -6.83
CA LEU A 8 -1.59 11.73 -6.29
C LEU A 8 -1.62 11.76 -4.76
N VAL A 9 -1.14 10.71 -4.09
CA VAL A 9 -0.99 10.71 -2.62
C VAL A 9 0.11 11.68 -2.19
N ARG A 10 1.25 11.69 -2.88
CA ARG A 10 2.37 12.62 -2.61
C ARG A 10 1.92 14.07 -2.73
N ASP A 11 1.13 14.38 -3.74
CA ASP A 11 0.59 15.73 -3.99
C ASP A 11 -0.56 16.10 -3.04
N GLY A 12 -1.00 15.19 -2.15
CA GLY A 12 -2.12 15.41 -1.23
C GLY A 12 -3.50 15.43 -1.91
N LYS A 13 -3.60 15.01 -3.18
CA LYS A 13 -4.86 15.01 -3.95
C LYS A 13 -5.76 13.84 -3.58
N VAL A 14 -5.18 12.73 -3.13
CA VAL A 14 -5.89 11.51 -2.70
C VAL A 14 -5.23 10.98 -1.43
N ALA A 15 -6.04 10.44 -0.51
CA ALA A 15 -5.54 9.77 0.69
C ALA A 15 -6.09 8.34 0.79
N GLY A 16 -5.21 7.40 1.14
CA GLY A 16 -5.59 6.03 1.45
C GLY A 16 -6.23 5.89 2.82
N VAL A 17 -6.91 4.76 3.04
CA VAL A 17 -7.47 4.39 4.34
C VAL A 17 -6.39 3.66 5.14
N LYS A 18 -6.15 4.09 6.38
CA LYS A 18 -5.21 3.43 7.29
C LYS A 18 -5.61 1.95 7.50
N LEU A 19 -4.63 1.07 7.50
CA LEU A 19 -4.83 -0.34 7.82
C LEU A 19 -4.78 -0.55 9.33
N ASP A 20 -5.67 -1.38 9.84
CA ASP A 20 -5.62 -1.84 11.22
C ASP A 20 -4.73 -3.07 11.32
N ALA A 21 -4.12 -3.27 12.48
CA ALA A 21 -3.48 -4.53 12.81
C ALA A 21 -4.53 -5.65 12.80
N ARG A 22 -4.26 -6.75 12.08
CA ARG A 22 -5.14 -7.91 12.02
C ARG A 22 -4.31 -9.18 12.18
N VAL A 23 -4.76 -10.07 13.06
CA VAL A 23 -4.08 -11.35 13.38
C VAL A 23 -3.77 -12.17 12.12
N ALA A 24 -4.64 -12.12 11.11
CA ALA A 24 -4.45 -12.87 9.86
C ALA A 24 -3.47 -12.23 8.86
N THR A 25 -3.07 -10.97 9.05
CA THR A 25 -2.23 -10.23 8.07
C THR A 25 -0.98 -9.58 8.67
N GLY A 26 -0.63 -9.90 9.91
CA GLY A 26 0.47 -9.25 10.62
C GLY A 26 0.17 -7.79 10.99
N ASP A 27 1.18 -7.10 11.51
CA ASP A 27 1.07 -5.67 11.81
C ASP A 27 1.27 -4.83 10.55
N LEU A 28 0.18 -4.23 10.09
CA LEU A 28 0.13 -3.31 8.96
C LEU A 28 -0.32 -1.91 9.39
N SER A 29 -0.22 -1.59 10.68
CA SER A 29 -0.74 -0.35 11.27
C SER A 29 -0.05 0.92 10.76
N ASP A 30 1.14 0.80 10.16
CA ASP A 30 1.88 1.88 9.50
C ASP A 30 1.53 2.02 8.00
N CYS A 31 0.67 1.15 7.47
CA CYS A 31 0.33 1.09 6.06
C CYS A 31 -1.07 1.68 5.77
N TYR A 32 -1.26 2.08 4.52
CA TYR A 32 -2.50 2.63 3.97
C TYR A 32 -2.91 1.84 2.74
N LYS A 33 -4.21 1.81 2.45
CA LYS A 33 -4.77 1.17 1.25
C LYS A 33 -5.52 2.14 0.34
N LEU A 34 -5.39 1.92 -0.96
CA LEU A 34 -6.25 2.49 -1.99
C LEU A 34 -6.82 1.39 -2.88
N TYR A 35 -8.09 1.55 -3.23
CA TYR A 35 -8.73 0.71 -4.23
C TYR A 35 -8.62 1.37 -5.60
N PHE A 36 -8.31 0.58 -6.62
CA PHE A 36 -8.29 1.08 -7.99
C PHE A 36 -8.72 0.01 -8.98
N ASP A 37 -9.19 0.47 -10.14
CA ASP A 37 -9.52 -0.39 -11.28
C ASP A 37 -9.25 0.38 -12.58
N PRO A 38 -8.33 -0.10 -13.44
CA PRO A 38 -8.07 0.54 -14.72
C PRO A 38 -9.26 0.55 -15.68
N ASP A 39 -10.14 -0.46 -15.59
CA ASP A 39 -11.24 -0.60 -16.54
C ASP A 39 -12.53 0.08 -16.02
N GLY A 40 -12.55 0.54 -14.77
CA GLY A 40 -13.63 1.36 -14.19
C GLY A 40 -15.01 0.70 -14.04
N VAL A 41 -15.22 -0.52 -14.54
CA VAL A 41 -16.52 -1.20 -14.49
C VAL A 41 -16.64 -2.04 -13.21
N GLY A 42 -17.52 -1.60 -12.30
CA GLY A 42 -17.93 -2.37 -11.12
C GLY A 42 -17.04 -2.19 -9.89
N ARG A 43 -16.92 -3.24 -9.07
CA ARG A 43 -16.15 -3.18 -7.81
C ARG A 43 -14.65 -3.18 -8.11
N PRO A 44 -13.86 -2.27 -7.50
CA PRO A 44 -12.43 -2.20 -7.76
C PRO A 44 -11.72 -3.54 -7.52
N ARG A 45 -11.06 -4.04 -8.57
CA ARG A 45 -10.40 -5.36 -8.56
C ARG A 45 -9.01 -5.35 -7.93
N PHE A 46 -8.39 -4.19 -7.77
CA PHE A 46 -7.03 -4.07 -7.26
C PHE A 46 -6.96 -3.25 -5.98
N ARG A 47 -5.90 -3.53 -5.21
CA ARG A 47 -5.50 -2.74 -4.04
C ARG A 47 -4.03 -2.36 -4.15
N LEU A 48 -3.74 -1.09 -3.92
CA LEU A 48 -2.42 -0.58 -3.62
C LEU A 48 -2.27 -0.48 -2.10
N VAL A 49 -1.18 -1.04 -1.56
CA VAL A 49 -0.76 -0.86 -0.17
C VAL A 49 0.52 -0.05 -0.18
N TYR A 50 0.55 1.03 0.59
CA TYR A 50 1.69 1.94 0.67
C TYR A 50 1.93 2.37 2.12
N ARG A 51 3.13 2.87 2.42
CA ARG A 51 3.45 3.50 3.71
C ARG A 51 4.20 4.81 3.50
N TYR A 52 4.17 5.66 4.52
CA TYR A 52 5.07 6.79 4.59
C TYR A 52 6.37 6.33 5.26
N THR A 53 7.51 6.56 4.61
CA THR A 53 8.81 6.35 5.25
C THR A 53 9.33 7.69 5.74
N PRO A 54 9.75 7.80 7.01
CA PRO A 54 10.51 8.97 7.44
C PRO A 54 11.84 8.94 6.71
N ASP A 55 12.17 10.01 6.00
CA ASP A 55 13.55 10.29 5.61
C ASP A 55 13.90 11.70 6.08
N GLU A 56 15.13 11.86 6.55
CA GLU A 56 15.58 13.06 7.24
C GLU A 56 15.43 14.29 6.32
N ILE A 57 14.83 15.35 6.89
CA ILE A 57 14.77 16.70 6.33
C ILE A 57 13.79 16.85 5.14
N ALA A 58 12.51 17.02 5.49
CA ALA A 58 11.46 17.71 4.71
C ALA A 58 10.75 17.00 3.54
N ALA A 59 11.09 15.76 3.16
CA ALA A 59 10.34 15.02 2.15
C ALA A 59 9.71 13.73 2.71
N VAL A 60 8.38 13.73 2.88
CA VAL A 60 7.64 12.48 3.11
C VAL A 60 7.74 11.63 1.85
N ALA A 61 8.51 10.55 1.91
CA ALA A 61 8.59 9.56 0.84
C ALA A 61 7.42 8.56 0.97
N ILE A 62 6.87 8.17 -0.17
CA ILE A 62 5.80 7.16 -0.24
C ILE A 62 6.37 5.91 -0.86
N GLU A 63 6.33 4.83 -0.10
CA GLU A 63 6.80 3.53 -0.53
C GLU A 63 5.62 2.64 -0.94
N ALA A 64 5.69 2.08 -2.14
CA ALA A 64 4.76 1.06 -2.59
C ALA A 64 5.12 -0.29 -1.97
N VAL A 65 4.35 -0.75 -0.98
CA VAL A 65 4.65 -2.00 -0.28
C VAL A 65 4.13 -3.21 -1.06
N ALA A 66 2.93 -3.11 -1.65
CA ALA A 66 2.40 -4.15 -2.52
C ALA A 66 1.28 -3.66 -3.45
N VAL A 67 1.17 -4.31 -4.61
CA VAL A 67 0.01 -4.25 -5.50
C VAL A 67 -0.50 -5.67 -5.74
N GLY A 68 -1.80 -5.87 -5.57
CA GLY A 68 -2.41 -7.17 -5.75
C GLY A 68 -3.91 -7.11 -5.99
N ARG A 69 -4.50 -8.26 -6.31
CA ARG A 69 -5.96 -8.36 -6.46
C ARG A 69 -6.63 -8.18 -5.10
N ARG A 70 -7.86 -7.65 -5.13
CA ARG A 70 -8.72 -7.57 -3.94
C ARG A 70 -9.16 -8.96 -3.47
N ALA A 71 -9.39 -9.87 -4.40
CA ALA A 71 -9.78 -11.24 -4.10
C ALA A 71 -8.67 -11.97 -3.32
N ASN A 72 -9.07 -12.87 -2.43
CA ASN A 72 -8.18 -13.79 -1.70
C ASN A 72 -7.07 -13.11 -0.87
N LEU A 73 -7.23 -11.83 -0.52
CA LEU A 73 -6.26 -11.07 0.28
C LEU A 73 -4.85 -10.98 -0.34
N ASP A 74 -4.72 -11.22 -1.65
CA ASP A 74 -3.43 -11.31 -2.38
C ASP A 74 -2.52 -10.10 -2.11
N ALA A 75 -3.07 -8.88 -2.15
CA ALA A 75 -2.30 -7.68 -1.84
C ALA A 75 -1.68 -7.71 -0.43
N TYR A 76 -2.38 -8.22 0.58
CA TYR A 76 -1.87 -8.27 1.96
C TYR A 76 -0.86 -9.39 2.16
N THR A 77 -1.08 -10.55 1.55
CA THR A 77 -0.12 -11.66 1.60
C THR A 77 1.23 -11.23 1.02
N ARG A 78 1.21 -10.49 -0.09
CA ARG A 78 2.42 -9.91 -0.69
C ARG A 78 3.08 -8.86 0.21
N THR A 79 2.29 -8.00 0.85
CA THR A 79 2.80 -7.02 1.82
C THR A 79 3.61 -7.70 2.92
N MET A 80 3.09 -8.78 3.53
CA MET A 80 3.81 -9.53 4.56
C MET A 80 5.14 -10.10 4.03
N THR A 81 5.12 -10.78 2.88
CA THR A 81 6.33 -11.36 2.28
C THR A 81 7.38 -10.30 1.96
N ASN A 82 6.98 -9.15 1.43
CA ASN A 82 7.90 -8.07 1.09
C ASN A 82 8.56 -7.48 2.35
N ARG A 83 7.81 -7.31 3.44
CA ARG A 83 8.38 -6.81 4.71
C ARG A 83 9.36 -7.78 5.35
N SER A 84 9.11 -9.09 5.28
CA SER A 84 10.07 -10.08 5.77
C SER A 84 11.41 -9.99 5.03
N ARG A 85 11.40 -9.70 3.73
CA ARG A 85 12.64 -9.55 2.93
C ARG A 85 13.41 -8.27 3.24
N ASP A 86 12.70 -7.16 3.47
CA ASP A 86 13.35 -5.88 3.81
C ASP A 86 13.99 -5.90 5.20
N THR A 87 13.45 -6.70 6.13
CA THR A 87 13.99 -6.82 7.49
C THR A 87 15.25 -7.69 7.53
N ASP A 88 15.38 -8.65 6.62
CA ASP A 88 16.52 -9.59 6.52
C ASP A 88 17.70 -9.02 5.69
N SER A 89 17.48 -7.87 5.02
CA SER A 89 18.47 -7.22 4.15
C SER A 89 19.16 -6.02 4.80
N ARG A 90 19.05 -5.84 6.12
CA ARG A 90 19.60 -4.72 6.90
C ARG A 90 20.56 -5.18 7.98
#